data_AF-A0ABD7E327-F1
#
_entry.id   AF-A0ABD7E327-F1
#
_cell.length_a   1.000
_cell.length_b   1.000
_cell.length_c   1.000
_cell.angle_alpha   90.00
_cell.angle_beta   90.00
_cell.angle_gamma   90.00
#
_symmetry.space_group_name_H-M   'P 1'
#
loop_
_entity.id
_entity.type
_entity.pdbx_description
1 polymer ?
#
loop_
_entity_poly.entity_id
_entity_poly.type
_entity_poly.pdbx_seq_one_letter_code
_entity_poly.pdbx_strand_id
1 'polypeptide(L)'
;MSSLKSAAMLAAALIVSGCSTATWVKLPDDSALIVNERPALHKEGLIKTRPFSWGAAGGVPYRLEDKQSHVIQSGHLKTRFRVASIFWPPVGIAYWPMGFGQRCYDLTGPAPQTCTHQDLIDLRKNHRLSR
;
A
#
# COMPACT_ATOMS: atom_id res chain seq x y z
N MET A 1 1.69 -27.19 25.06
CA MET A 1 2.53 -26.62 23.97
C MET A 1 3.46 -25.60 24.60
N SER A 2 4.78 -25.81 24.47
CA SER A 2 5.83 -25.04 25.17
C SER A 2 5.74 -23.53 24.86
N SER A 3 5.79 -22.70 25.91
CA SER A 3 5.79 -21.23 25.86
C SER A 3 6.87 -20.67 24.92
N LEU A 4 7.96 -21.41 24.71
CA LEU A 4 9.04 -21.08 23.78
C LEU A 4 8.60 -21.12 22.31
N LYS A 5 7.74 -22.11 21.95
CA LYS A 5 7.19 -22.24 20.60
C LYS A 5 6.19 -21.12 20.30
N SER A 6 5.35 -20.78 21.28
CA SER A 6 4.41 -19.67 21.17
C SER A 6 5.13 -18.33 21.04
N ALA A 7 6.19 -18.09 21.83
CA ALA A 7 7.01 -16.88 21.73
C ALA A 7 7.72 -16.76 20.38
N ALA A 8 8.30 -17.86 19.88
CA ALA A 8 8.94 -17.89 18.55
C ALA A 8 7.93 -17.63 17.42
N MET A 9 6.72 -18.19 17.52
CA MET A 9 5.66 -17.99 16.54
C MET A 9 5.15 -16.54 16.54
N LEU A 10 5.04 -15.93 17.73
CA LEU A 10 4.66 -14.52 17.87
C LEU A 10 5.74 -13.59 17.28
N ALA A 11 7.02 -13.87 17.56
CA ALA A 11 8.15 -13.14 17.01
C ALA A 11 8.19 -13.22 15.47
N ALA A 12 7.99 -14.42 14.91
CA ALA A 12 7.92 -14.61 13.46
C ALA A 12 6.75 -13.83 12.83
N ALA A 13 5.58 -13.82 13.46
CA ALA A 13 4.42 -13.06 12.98
C ALA A 13 4.69 -11.54 12.98
N LEU A 14 5.38 -11.02 13.99
CA LEU A 14 5.75 -9.60 14.08
C LEU A 14 6.74 -9.21 12.96
N ILE A 15 7.75 -10.04 12.68
CA ILE A 15 8.74 -9.82 11.61
C ILE A 15 8.06 -9.66 10.23
N VAL A 16 7.09 -10.53 9.92
CA VAL A 16 6.41 -10.52 8.62
C VAL A 16 5.52 -9.27 8.46
N SER A 17 4.94 -8.76 9.55
CA SER A 17 4.08 -7.57 9.53
C SER A 17 4.85 -6.27 9.33
N GLY A 18 6.12 -6.20 9.75
CA GLY A 18 6.98 -5.02 9.62
C GLY A 18 7.41 -4.71 8.18
N CYS A 19 7.50 -5.74 7.32
CA CYS A 19 8.14 -5.64 6.01
C CYS A 19 7.24 -5.19 4.85
N SER A 20 5.93 -4.99 5.08
CA SER A 20 5.01 -4.60 4.00
C SER A 20 3.92 -3.62 4.42
N THR A 21 3.46 -2.84 3.45
CA THR A 21 2.26 -2.01 3.53
C THR A 21 1.35 -2.40 2.38
N ALA A 22 0.04 -2.40 2.64
CA ALA A 22 -0.94 -2.76 1.64
C ALA A 22 -2.14 -1.81 1.69
N THR A 23 -2.72 -1.55 0.52
CA THR A 23 -3.94 -0.76 0.38
C THR A 23 -4.73 -1.25 -0.82
N TRP A 24 -6.03 -1.01 -0.80
CA TRP A 24 -6.88 -1.22 -1.97
C TRP A 24 -6.83 0.02 -2.86
N VAL A 25 -6.86 -0.17 -4.17
CA VAL A 25 -6.93 0.95 -5.09
C VAL A 25 -7.98 0.65 -6.15
N LYS A 26 -8.86 1.62 -6.37
CA LYS A 26 -9.79 1.69 -7.50
C LYS A 26 -9.15 2.55 -8.57
N LEU A 27 -9.08 2.03 -9.79
CA LEU A 27 -8.42 2.69 -10.91
C LEU A 27 -9.44 3.02 -12.00
N PRO A 28 -9.23 4.07 -12.80
CA PRO A 28 -9.98 4.26 -14.03
C PRO A 28 -9.71 3.11 -15.00
N ASP A 29 -10.68 2.88 -15.89
CA ASP A 29 -10.63 1.78 -16.86
C ASP A 29 -9.31 1.79 -17.65
N ASP A 30 -8.76 0.60 -17.88
CA ASP A 30 -7.54 0.37 -18.66
C ASP A 30 -6.25 1.08 -18.18
N SER A 31 -6.25 1.62 -16.97
CA SER A 31 -5.06 2.26 -16.39
C SER A 31 -4.23 1.34 -15.49
N ALA A 32 -2.94 1.68 -15.36
CA ALA A 32 -1.99 1.06 -14.45
C ALA A 32 -1.42 2.10 -13.48
N LEU A 33 -1.28 1.70 -12.21
CA LEU A 33 -0.70 2.53 -11.16
C LEU A 33 0.77 2.21 -10.94
N ILE A 34 1.59 3.27 -10.96
CA ILE A 34 2.95 3.26 -10.45
C ILE A 34 3.00 4.01 -9.13
N VAL A 35 3.59 3.38 -8.11
CA VAL A 35 3.70 3.93 -6.76
C VAL A 35 5.16 4.16 -6.41
N ASN A 36 5.50 5.37 -5.95
CA ASN A 36 6.81 5.75 -5.46
C ASN A 36 7.94 5.53 -6.48
N GLU A 37 7.67 5.82 -7.77
CA GLU A 37 8.61 5.65 -8.89
C GLU A 37 9.18 4.22 -9.02
N ARG A 38 8.51 3.23 -8.42
CA ARG A 38 8.93 1.84 -8.51
C ARG A 38 8.52 1.29 -9.89
N PRO A 39 9.32 0.42 -10.52
CA PRO A 39 9.00 -0.14 -11.85
C PRO A 39 7.82 -1.12 -11.84
N ALA A 40 7.15 -1.33 -10.70
CA ALA A 40 6.03 -2.24 -10.57
C ALA A 40 4.74 -1.55 -11.04
N LEU A 41 4.17 -2.05 -12.13
CA LEU A 41 2.84 -1.69 -12.60
C LEU A 41 1.79 -2.45 -11.79
N HIS A 42 0.86 -1.72 -11.19
CA HIS A 42 -0.24 -2.28 -10.41
C HIS A 42 -1.57 -2.06 -11.12
N LYS A 43 -2.35 -3.14 -11.26
CA LYS A 43 -3.74 -3.07 -11.70
C LYS A 43 -4.66 -2.74 -10.53
N GLU A 44 -5.92 -2.50 -10.83
CA GLU A 44 -6.96 -2.34 -9.82
C GLU A 44 -6.97 -3.51 -8.82
N GLY A 45 -7.14 -3.21 -7.54
CA GLY A 45 -7.24 -4.20 -6.48
C GLY A 45 -6.27 -3.97 -5.31
N LEU A 46 -5.81 -5.07 -4.70
CA LEU A 46 -4.92 -5.02 -3.53
C LEU A 46 -3.48 -4.78 -3.96
N ILE A 47 -2.95 -3.62 -3.60
CA ILE A 47 -1.55 -3.29 -3.80
C ILE A 47 -0.80 -3.58 -2.53
N LYS A 48 0.19 -4.47 -2.60
CA LYS A 48 1.10 -4.80 -1.50
C LYS A 48 2.52 -4.46 -1.91
N THR A 49 3.18 -3.60 -1.14
CA THR A 49 4.53 -3.15 -1.43
C THR A 49 5.36 -3.01 -0.16
N ARG A 50 6.67 -2.82 -0.30
CA ARG A 50 7.53 -2.49 0.84
C ARG A 50 7.16 -1.10 1.36
N PRO A 51 7.21 -0.85 2.67
CA PRO A 51 6.90 0.45 3.23
C PRO A 51 7.87 1.52 2.71
N PHE A 52 7.53 2.77 3.00
CA PHE A 52 8.19 3.95 2.44
C PHE A 52 9.09 4.60 3.48
N SER A 53 10.13 5.29 3.01
CA SER A 53 11.04 6.05 3.86
C SER A 53 10.41 7.36 4.34
N TRP A 54 11.13 8.09 5.19
CA TRP A 54 10.74 9.43 5.68
C TRP A 54 10.42 10.43 4.56
N GLY A 55 11.00 10.28 3.36
CA GLY A 55 10.69 11.15 2.21
C GLY A 55 9.21 11.10 1.80
N ALA A 56 8.52 10.01 2.13
CA ALA A 56 7.09 9.86 1.88
C ALA A 56 6.19 10.45 2.99
N ALA A 57 6.74 11.18 3.96
CA ALA A 57 5.98 11.84 5.02
C ALA A 57 4.98 12.88 4.48
N GLY A 58 5.34 13.58 3.40
CA GLY A 58 4.46 14.51 2.69
C GLY A 58 3.44 13.83 1.75
N GLY A 59 3.50 12.50 1.63
CA GLY A 59 2.73 11.70 0.69
C GLY A 59 3.63 10.87 -0.22
N VAL A 60 3.10 9.75 -0.71
CA VAL A 60 3.82 8.89 -1.68
C VAL A 60 3.47 9.34 -3.08
N PRO A 61 4.45 9.72 -3.93
CA PRO A 61 4.16 10.07 -5.30
C PRO A 61 3.59 8.86 -6.05
N TYR A 62 2.57 9.10 -6.87
CA TYR A 62 1.97 8.10 -7.74
C TYR A 62 1.80 8.64 -9.16
N ARG A 63 1.76 7.72 -10.12
CA ARG A 63 1.45 8.01 -11.53
C ARG A 63 0.48 6.96 -12.05
N LEU A 64 -0.53 7.42 -12.78
CA LEU A 64 -1.42 6.59 -13.57
C LEU A 64 -0.93 6.61 -15.02
N GLU A 65 -0.75 5.42 -15.58
CA GLU A 65 -0.37 5.23 -16.98
C GLU A 65 -1.48 4.52 -17.73
N ASP A 66 -1.71 4.90 -18.98
CA ASP A 66 -2.59 4.17 -19.91
C ASP A 66 -1.88 2.93 -20.48
N LYS A 67 -2.58 2.09 -21.24
CA LYS A 67 -2.02 0.95 -21.99
C LYS A 67 -0.87 1.36 -22.92
N GLN A 68 -0.84 2.60 -23.38
CA GLN A 68 0.17 3.18 -24.26
C GLN A 68 1.30 3.87 -23.48
N SER A 69 1.41 3.65 -22.16
CA SER A 69 2.43 4.24 -21.28
C SER A 69 2.39 5.78 -21.22
N HIS A 70 1.25 6.38 -21.54
CA HIS A 70 1.04 7.82 -21.34
C HIS A 70 0.61 8.10 -19.90
N VAL A 71 1.22 9.10 -19.27
CA VAL A 71 0.84 9.51 -17.91
C VAL A 71 -0.49 10.24 -17.96
N ILE A 72 -1.55 9.60 -17.46
CA ILE A 72 -2.91 10.15 -17.36
C ILE A 72 -2.97 11.16 -16.20
N GLN A 73 -2.39 10.78 -15.06
CA GLN A 73 -2.47 11.56 -13.84
C GLN A 73 -1.26 11.29 -12.95
N SER A 74 -0.83 12.30 -12.20
CA SER A 74 0.17 12.16 -11.16
C SER A 74 -0.25 12.93 -9.91
N GLY A 75 0.24 12.49 -8.76
CA GLY A 75 -0.11 13.12 -7.50
C GLY A 75 0.59 12.47 -6.32
N HIS A 76 0.09 12.74 -5.12
CA HIS A 76 0.60 12.16 -3.88
C HIS A 76 -0.51 11.44 -3.12
N LEU A 77 -0.28 10.16 -2.78
CA LEU A 77 -1.14 9.38 -1.92
C LEU A 77 -0.87 9.74 -0.46
N LYS A 78 -1.92 9.97 0.31
CA LYS A 78 -1.80 10.23 1.76
C LYS A 78 -1.07 9.08 2.45
N THR A 79 -0.08 9.37 3.27
CA THR A 79 0.63 8.36 4.06
C THR A 79 0.27 8.43 5.53
N ARG A 80 0.64 7.38 6.28
CA ARG A 80 0.62 7.41 7.73
C ARG A 80 1.86 6.75 8.31
N PHE A 81 2.23 7.19 9.50
CA PHE A 81 3.29 6.56 10.27
C PHE A 81 2.89 5.16 10.72
N ARG A 82 3.81 4.20 10.59
CA ARG A 82 3.63 2.81 11.01
C ARG A 82 4.22 2.63 12.40
N VAL A 83 3.36 2.50 13.40
CA VAL A 83 3.78 2.23 14.80
C VAL A 83 4.62 0.96 14.90
N ALA A 84 4.37 -0.04 14.04
CA ALA A 84 5.19 -1.25 13.93
C ALA A 84 6.68 -0.96 13.67
N SER A 85 7.01 0.17 13.02
CA SER A 85 8.39 0.57 12.79
C SER A 85 9.12 0.94 14.08
N ILE A 86 8.41 1.41 15.13
CA ILE A 86 8.98 1.75 16.45
C ILE A 86 9.58 0.52 17.14
N PHE A 87 8.90 -0.63 17.00
CA PHE A 87 9.31 -1.88 17.62
C PHE A 87 10.44 -2.60 16.87
N TRP A 88 11.02 -1.96 15.84
CA TRP A 88 12.17 -2.46 15.10
C TRP A 88 13.36 -1.48 15.05
N PRO A 89 13.96 -1.07 16.19
CA PRO A 89 15.19 -0.27 16.18
C PRO A 89 16.41 -1.17 15.85
N PRO A 90 17.42 -0.71 15.07
CA PRO A 90 17.59 0.59 14.41
C PRO A 90 17.02 0.68 12.98
N VAL A 91 16.66 -0.43 12.33
CA VAL A 91 16.40 -0.49 10.88
C VAL A 91 15.01 -0.01 10.46
N GLY A 92 13.98 -0.23 11.28
CA GLY A 92 12.58 -0.01 10.91
C GLY A 92 12.17 1.46 10.94
N ILE A 93 12.51 2.18 12.02
CA ILE A 93 12.25 3.62 12.16
C ILE A 93 13.12 4.41 11.20
N ALA A 94 14.41 4.06 11.10
CA ALA A 94 15.35 4.83 10.28
C ALA A 94 15.02 4.74 8.79
N TYR A 95 14.60 3.56 8.31
CA TYR A 95 14.54 3.32 6.87
C TYR A 95 13.11 3.28 6.30
N TRP A 96 12.11 2.71 7.01
CA TRP A 96 10.74 2.55 6.49
C TRP A 96 9.60 2.85 7.50
N PRO A 97 9.51 4.07 8.04
CA PRO A 97 8.46 4.45 8.98
C PRO A 97 7.10 4.68 8.30
N MET A 98 7.07 4.95 6.99
CA MET A 98 5.85 5.39 6.30
C MET A 98 5.12 4.21 5.62
N GLY A 99 3.80 4.27 5.60
CA GLY A 99 2.95 3.35 4.85
C GLY A 99 1.76 4.07 4.24
N PHE A 100 0.92 3.34 3.53
CA PHE A 100 -0.34 3.88 3.04
C PHE A 100 -1.22 4.38 4.20
N GLY A 101 -1.71 5.61 4.06
CA GLY A 101 -2.56 6.29 5.04
C GLY A 101 -4.01 5.80 5.03
N GLN A 102 -4.49 5.31 3.89
CA GLN A 102 -5.87 4.87 3.71
C GLN A 102 -5.94 3.38 3.39
N ARG A 103 -7.09 2.79 3.73
CA ARG A 103 -7.39 1.39 3.40
C ARG A 103 -7.76 1.19 1.94
N CYS A 104 -8.34 2.22 1.31
CA CYS A 104 -8.75 2.21 -0.08
C CYS A 104 -8.59 3.61 -0.68
N TYR A 105 -7.90 3.72 -1.81
CA TYR A 105 -7.79 4.95 -2.60
C TYR A 105 -8.64 4.85 -3.85
N ASP A 106 -9.48 5.86 -4.06
CA ASP A 106 -10.16 6.08 -5.32
C ASP A 106 -9.35 7.08 -6.15
N LEU A 107 -8.82 6.59 -7.27
CA LEU A 107 -8.02 7.37 -8.21
C LEU A 107 -8.76 7.65 -9.52
N THR A 108 -10.08 7.45 -9.56
CA THR A 108 -10.90 7.77 -10.74
C THR A 108 -11.18 9.27 -10.89
N GLY A 109 -11.04 10.03 -9.79
CA GLY A 109 -11.25 11.46 -9.75
C GLY A 109 -9.99 12.31 -9.94
N PRO A 110 -10.14 13.65 -10.01
CA PRO A 110 -9.01 14.58 -10.20
C PRO A 110 -8.01 14.59 -9.03
N ALA A 111 -8.44 14.13 -7.85
CA ALA A 111 -7.59 14.01 -6.67
C ALA A 111 -7.85 12.65 -5.98
N PRO A 112 -6.83 12.08 -5.33
CA PRO A 112 -6.97 10.81 -4.62
C PRO A 112 -7.92 10.96 -3.43
N GLN A 113 -9.02 10.22 -3.45
CA GLN A 113 -10.00 10.20 -2.37
C GLN A 113 -10.03 8.85 -1.66
N THR A 114 -10.67 8.79 -0.50
CA THR A 114 -10.94 7.50 0.16
C THR A 114 -12.12 6.84 -0.55
N CYS A 115 -12.01 5.57 -0.92
CA CYS A 115 -13.13 4.85 -1.53
C CYS A 115 -14.34 4.78 -0.60
N THR A 116 -15.52 4.57 -1.18
CA THR A 116 -16.71 4.23 -0.39
C THR A 116 -16.59 2.83 0.22
N HIS A 117 -17.45 2.54 1.19
CA HIS A 117 -17.50 1.20 1.80
C HIS A 117 -17.90 0.13 0.78
N GLN A 118 -18.78 0.47 -0.17
CA GLN A 118 -19.25 -0.45 -1.18
C GLN A 118 -18.14 -0.78 -2.19
N ASP A 119 -17.42 0.23 -2.67
CA ASP A 119 -16.25 0.03 -3.55
C ASP A 119 -15.24 -0.95 -2.93
N LEU A 120 -14.97 -0.82 -1.63
CA LEU A 120 -14.05 -1.70 -0.92
C LEU A 120 -14.54 -3.15 -0.85
N ILE A 121 -15.86 -3.36 -0.71
CA ILE A 121 -16.45 -4.71 -0.75
C ILE A 121 -16.28 -5.30 -2.14
N ASP A 122 -16.59 -4.52 -3.18
CA ASP A 122 -16.55 -4.98 -4.56
C ASP A 122 -15.12 -5.31 -5.00
N LEU A 123 -14.15 -4.45 -4.67
CA LEU A 123 -12.72 -4.71 -4.90
C LEU A 123 -12.24 -6.00 -4.22
N ARG A 124 -12.66 -6.26 -2.97
CA ARG A 124 -12.31 -7.49 -2.26
C ARG A 124 -12.96 -8.72 -2.89
N LYS A 125 -14.22 -8.60 -3.32
CA LYS A 125 -14.95 -9.68 -3.98
C LYS A 125 -14.26 -10.02 -5.30
N ASN A 126 -13.95 -9.02 -6.12
CA ASN A 126 -13.28 -9.19 -7.40
C ASN A 126 -11.89 -9.82 -7.24
N HIS A 127 -11.09 -9.35 -6.28
CA HIS A 127 -9.79 -9.94 -5.98
C HIS A 127 -9.87 -11.40 -5.49
N ARG A 128 -10.96 -11.80 -4.82
CA ARG A 128 -11.16 -13.20 -4.46
C ARG A 128 -11.53 -14.07 -5.66
N LEU A 129 -12.30 -13.52 -6.60
CA LEU A 129 -12.71 -14.21 -7.82
C LEU A 129 -11.54 -14.35 -8.83
N SER A 130 -10.59 -13.42 -8.79
CA SER A 130 -9.42 -13.43 -9.68
C SER A 130 -8.25 -14.31 -9.18
N ARG A 131 -8.35 -14.91 -8.00
CA ARG A 131 -7.29 -15.71 -7.36
C ARG A 131 -7.59 -17.20 -7.47
#